data_AF-A0A7J7FYF4-F1
#
_entry.id   AF-A0A7J7FYF4-F1
#
_cell.length_a   1.000
_cell.length_b   1.000
_cell.length_c   1.000
_cell.angle_alpha   90.00
_cell.angle_beta   90.00
_cell.angle_gamma   90.00
#
_symmetry.space_group_name_H-M   'P 1'
#
loop_
_entity.id
_entity.type
_entity.pdbx_description
1 polymer ?
#
loop_
_entity_poly.entity_id
_entity_poly.type
_entity_poly.pdbx_seq_one_letter_code
_entity_poly.pdbx_strand_id
1 'polypeptide(L)' 'MNLLGVVKHPNLVKLVGYCAKDYERGIQQLLVYELMRNKSLEDHLLARVASSLPWMARLKIAQDAARGLPYLHGEMDFRG' A
#
# COMPACT_ATOMS: atom_id res chain seq x y z
N MET A 1 1.77 18.86 8.52
CA MET A 1 2.44 18.16 7.39
C MET A 1 1.72 16.86 7.15
N ASN A 2 1.02 16.72 6.01
CA ASN A 2 0.25 15.52 5.72
C ASN A 2 1.07 14.56 4.84
N LEU A 3 1.90 13.73 5.48
CA LEU A 3 2.88 12.85 4.84
C LEU A 3 2.24 11.89 3.82
N LEU A 4 0.99 11.51 4.06
CA LEU A 4 0.25 10.52 3.28
C LEU A 4 0.01 10.94 1.83
N GLY A 5 0.00 12.23 1.51
CA GLY A 5 -0.27 12.73 0.15
C GLY A 5 0.93 12.74 -0.80
N VAL A 6 2.16 12.47 -0.33
CA VAL A 6 3.41 12.74 -1.08
C VAL A 6 4.23 11.48 -1.37
N VAL A 7 3.80 10.32 -0.89
CA VAL A 7 4.49 9.04 -1.09
C VAL A 7 4.24 8.54 -2.52
N LYS A 8 5.29 8.52 -3.35
CA LYS A 8 5.26 8.01 -4.73
C LYS A 8 6.39 7.01 -4.93
N HIS A 9 6.07 5.72 -4.93
CA HIS A 9 7.01 4.64 -5.19
C HIS A 9 6.30 3.51 -5.94
N PRO A 10 6.91 2.84 -6.94
CA PRO A 10 6.27 1.77 -7.72
C PRO A 10 5.84 0.55 -6.90
N ASN A 11 6.39 0.37 -5.70
CA ASN A 11 6.02 -0.69 -4.76
C ASN A 11 5.20 -0.19 -3.56
N LEU A 12 4.56 0.97 -3.67
CA LEU A 12 3.61 1.50 -2.68
C LEU A 12 2.31 1.89 -3.38
N VAL A 13 1.18 1.47 -2.79
CA VAL A 13 -0.14 1.84 -3.30
C VAL A 13 -0.34 3.34 -3.16
N LYS A 14 -0.78 3.98 -4.25
CA LYS A 14 -0.97 5.42 -4.27
C LYS A 14 -2.20 5.81 -3.46
N LEU A 15 -2.01 6.68 -2.46
CA LEU A 15 -3.11 7.42 -1.86
C LEU A 15 -3.57 8.51 -2.83
N VAL A 16 -4.84 8.44 -3.23
CA VAL A 16 -5.48 9.40 -4.13
C VAL A 16 -6.07 10.57 -3.35
N GLY A 17 -6.57 10.32 -2.14
CA GLY A 17 -7.13 11.36 -1.28
C GLY A 17 -7.50 10.85 0.10
N TYR A 18 -7.92 11.77 0.96
CA TYR A 18 -8.43 11.44 2.28
C TYR A 18 -9.55 12.42 2.66
N CYS A 19 -10.45 12.00 3.53
CA CYS A 19 -11.42 12.87 4.19
C CYS A 19 -11.23 12.70 5.69
N ALA A 20 -10.96 13.80 6.39
CA ALA A 20 -10.90 13.84 7.85
C ALA A 20 -11.83 14.95 8.30
N LYS A 21 -12.98 14.59 8.86
CA LYS A 21 -13.97 15.55 9.32
C LYS A 21 -14.36 15.23 10.75
N ASP A 22 -14.32 16.26 11.59
CA ASP A 22 -14.76 16.20 12.96
C ASP A 22 -16.28 16.43 13.00
N TYR A 23 -17.00 15.53 13.68
CA TYR A 23 -18.43 15.61 13.88
C TYR A 23 -18.71 15.52 15.37
N GLU A 24 -19.89 15.98 15.81
CA GLU A 24 -20.30 15.93 17.22
C GLU A 24 -20.27 14.51 17.82
N ARG A 25 -20.29 13.47 16.98
CA ARG A 25 -20.22 12.05 17.37
C ARG A 25 -18.82 11.43 17.27
N GLY A 26 -17.82 12.22 16.91
CA GLY A 26 -16.43 11.79 16.74
C GLY A 26 -15.85 12.08 15.35
N ILE A 27 -14.54 11.85 15.22
CA ILE A 27 -13.78 12.08 13.98
C ILE A 27 -14.02 10.93 13.01
N GLN A 28 -14.46 11.25 11.79
CA GLN A 28 -14.50 10.30 10.69
C GLN A 28 -13.26 10.49 9.80
N GLN A 29 -12.53 9.40 9.57
CA GLN A 29 -11.37 9.37 8.68
C GLN A 29 -11.60 8.35 7.56
N LEU A 30 -11.51 8.80 6.32
CA LEU A 30 -11.61 7.98 5.12
C LEU A 30 -10.33 8.15 4.31
N LEU A 31 -9.83 7.04 3.77
CA LEU A 31 -8.67 7.01 2.88
C LEU A 31 -9.10 6.45 1.52
N VAL A 32 -8.69 7.14 0.46
CA VAL A 32 -8.99 6.75 -0.92
C VAL A 32 -7.69 6.35 -1.59
N TYR A 33 -7.55 5.08 -1.91
CA TYR A 33 -6.40 4.52 -2.63
C TYR A 33 -6.78 4.18 -4.07
N GLU A 34 -5.78 3.96 -4.92
CA GLU A 34 -6.01 3.29 -6.20
C GLU A 34 -6.57 1.87 -6.00
N LEU A 35 -7.40 1.42 -6.94
CA LEU A 35 -8.04 0.12 -6.85
C LEU A 35 -7.06 -1.02 -7.16
N MET A 36 -6.77 -1.83 -6.15
CA MET A 36 -5.99 -3.06 -6.29
C MET A 36 -6.90 -4.25 -6.65
N ARG A 37 -7.04 -4.53 -7.96
CA ARG A 37 -7.97 -5.55 -8.48
C ARG A 37 -7.71 -6.98 -7.98
N ASN A 38 -6.47 -7.28 -7.61
CA ASN A 38 -6.03 -8.63 -7.26
C ASN A 38 -6.17 -8.96 -5.76
N LYS A 39 -6.96 -8.22 -4.99
CA LYS A 39 -7.10 -8.43 -3.53
C LYS A 39 -5.76 -8.31 -2.78
N SER A 40 -5.76 -8.62 -1.48
CA SER A 40 -4.57 -8.55 -0.65
C SER A 40 -3.69 -9.80 -0.80
N LEU A 41 -2.39 -9.69 -0.47
CA LEU A 41 -1.50 -10.84 -0.41
C LEU A 41 -2.00 -11.89 0.61
N GLU A 42 -2.59 -11.45 1.72
CA GLU A 42 -3.18 -12.32 2.73
C GLU A 42 -4.28 -13.21 2.14
N ASP A 43 -5.17 -12.64 1.31
CA ASP A 43 -6.24 -13.40 0.66
C ASP A 43 -5.69 -14.54 -0.21
N HIS A 44 -4.55 -14.31 -0.88
CA HIS A 44 -3.88 -15.31 -1.71
C HIS A 44 -3.08 -16.34 -0.90
N LEU A 45 -2.54 -15.97 0.25
CA LEU A 45 -1.74 -16.85 1.09
C LEU A 45 -2.58 -17.76 1.98
N LEU A 46 -3.70 -17.24 2.49
CA LEU A 46 -4.61 -17.96 3.40
C LEU A 46 -5.69 -18.77 2.66
N ALA A 47 -5.49 -19.06 1.38
CA ALA A 47 -6.40 -19.85 0.54
C ALA A 47 -7.86 -19.35 0.50
N ARG A 48 -8.07 -18.05 0.73
CA ARG A 48 -9.38 -17.38 0.57
C ARG A 48 -9.71 -17.10 -0.90
N VAL A 49 -8.82 -17.52 -1.80
CA VAL A 49 -8.92 -17.46 -3.26
C VAL A 49 -8.62 -18.86 -3.80
N ALA A 50 -9.36 -19.28 -4.83
CA ALA A 50 -9.31 -20.63 -5.39
C ALA A 50 -7.93 -21.05 -5.96
N SER A 51 -7.03 -20.09 -6.21
CA SER A 51 -5.71 -20.32 -6.79
C SER A 51 -4.62 -19.69 -5.93
N SER A 52 -3.67 -20.52 -5.50
CA SER A 52 -2.47 -20.09 -4.79
C SER A 52 -1.48 -19.40 -5.73
N LEU A 53 -0.80 -18.37 -5.25
CA LEU A 53 0.26 -17.69 -6.01
C LEU A 53 1.42 -18.66 -6.32
N PRO A 54 1.89 -18.73 -7.58
CA PRO A 54 3.10 -19.46 -7.94
C PRO A 54 4.31 -19.00 -7.12
N TRP A 55 5.25 -19.90 -6.86
CA TRP A 55 6.44 -19.60 -6.03
C TRP A 55 7.23 -18.39 -6.54
N MET A 56 7.45 -18.31 -7.86
CA MET A 56 8.14 -17.16 -8.47
C MET A 56 7.42 -15.83 -8.23
N ALA A 57 6.09 -15.82 -8.23
CA ALA A 57 5.32 -14.62 -7.91
C ALA A 57 5.50 -14.21 -6.45
N ARG A 58 5.54 -15.18 -5.52
CA ARG A 58 5.79 -14.92 -4.09
C ARG A 58 7.17 -14.29 -3.86
N LEU A 59 8.21 -14.80 -4.51
CA LEU A 59 9.55 -14.24 -4.45
C LEU A 59 9.61 -12.82 -5.00
N LYS A 60 8.93 -12.55 -6.12
CA LYS A 60 8.82 -11.20 -6.68
C LYS A 60 8.14 -10.25 -5.71
N ILE A 61 7.02 -10.66 -5.11
CA ILE A 61 6.28 -9.85 -4.13
C ILE A 61 7.16 -9.51 -2.91
N ALA A 62 7.91 -10.48 -2.39
CA ALA A 62 8.84 -10.25 -1.27
C ALA A 62 9.94 -9.24 -1.65
N GLN A 63 10.53 -9.39 -2.84
CA GLN A 63 11.55 -8.47 -3.34
C GLN A 63 10.99 -7.04 -3.56
N ASP A 64 9.77 -6.94 -4.07
CA ASP A 64 9.09 -5.68 -4.34
C ASP A 64 8.73 -4.95 -3.04
N ALA A 65 8.26 -5.69 -2.02
CA ALA A 65 8.03 -5.15 -0.69
C ALA A 65 9.34 -4.64 -0.05
N ALA A 66 10.43 -5.42 -0.17
CA ALA A 66 11.74 -5.01 0.33
C ALA A 66 12.26 -3.71 -0.31
N ARG A 67 11.93 -3.45 -1.59
CA ARG A 67 12.28 -2.17 -2.25
C ARG A 67 11.42 -1.00 -1.80
N GLY A 68 10.16 -1.22 -1.44
CA GLY A 68 9.27 -0.16 -0.95
C GLY A 68 9.55 0.27 0.49
N LEU A 69 10.10 -0.62 1.31
CA LEU A 69 10.34 -0.38 2.75
C LEU A 69 11.32 0.78 3.03
N PRO A 70 12.51 0.89 2.38
CA PRO A 70 13.40 2.03 2.52
C PRO A 70 12.70 3.38 2.29
N TYR A 71 11.89 3.46 1.23
CA TYR A 71 11.13 4.65 0.89
C TYR A 71 10.16 5.06 2.02
N LEU A 72 9.49 4.08 2.65
CA LEU A 72 8.61 4.33 3.80
C LEU A 72 9.38 4.76 5.06
N HIS A 73 10.59 4.25 5.25
CA HIS A 73 11.43 4.58 6.40
C HIS A 73 12.16 5.93 6.27
N GLY A 74 11.92 6.69 5.19
CA GLY A 74 12.52 8.00 4.99
C GLY A 74 13.93 7.96 4.39
N GLU A 75 14.38 6.80 3.91
CA GLU A 75 15.50 6.70 2.98
C GLU A 75 15.01 7.17 1.60
N MET A 76 14.73 8.47 1.52
CA MET A 76 14.42 9.14 0.26
C MET A 76 15.71 9.14 -0.56
N ASP A 77 15.80 8.24 -1.52
CA ASP A 77 16.91 8.17 -2.47
C ASP A 77 16.89 9.45 -3.33
N PHE A 78 17.64 10.48 -2.91
CA PHE A 78 17.92 11.65 -3.74
C PHE A 78 18.83 11.20 -4.89
N ARG A 79 18.23 10.69 -5.97
CA ARG A 79 18.88 10.61 -7.27
C ARG A 79 18.28 11.69 -8.17
N GLY A 80 18.94 12.85 -8.14
CA GLY A 80 18.87 13.84 -9.21
C GLY A 80 19.68 13.41 -10.43
#